data_AF-A0A357AMN7-F1
#
_entry.id   AF-A0A357AMN7-F1
#
_cell.length_a   1.000
_cell.length_b   1.000
_cell.length_c   1.000
_cell.angle_alpha   90.00
_cell.angle_beta   90.00
_cell.angle_gamma   90.00
#
_symmetry.space_group_name_H-M   'P 1'
#
loop_
_entity.id
_entity.type
_entity.pdbx_description
1 polymer ?
#
loop_
_entity_poly.entity_id
_entity_poly.type
_entity_poly.pdbx_seq_one_letter_code
_entity_poly.pdbx_strand_id
1 'polypeptide(L)'
;MKGFKFNKGWKYLIYFDFVLPLLLFILAWLLKIPQLSRLFHSYLIYIVNPIPHPGGLTGIIGLVMHIGVISYLLFKKKYRDAALCSIIALLAAAFFFFELNYIIIKPLEFANL
;
A
#
# COMPACT_ATOMS: atom_id res chain seq x y z
N MET A 1 -0.10 -31.09 -2.21
CA MET A 1 -0.05 -29.61 -2.39
C MET A 1 -0.35 -28.96 -1.05
N LYS A 2 0.64 -28.30 -0.41
CA LYS A 2 0.39 -27.57 0.86
C LYS A 2 -0.48 -26.35 0.53
N GLY A 3 -1.76 -26.41 0.90
CA GLY A 3 -2.68 -25.28 0.73
C GLY A 3 -2.11 -24.03 1.39
N PHE A 4 -2.09 -22.92 0.64
CA PHE A 4 -1.72 -21.60 1.13
C PHE A 4 -2.63 -21.26 2.32
N LYS A 5 -2.17 -21.51 3.55
CA LYS A 5 -2.93 -21.14 4.75
C LYS A 5 -2.87 -19.63 4.85
N PHE A 6 -3.95 -18.96 4.44
CA PHE A 6 -4.19 -17.53 4.65
C PHE A 6 -4.35 -17.27 6.15
N ASN A 7 -3.25 -17.40 6.89
CA ASN A 7 -3.31 -17.58 8.33
C ASN A 7 -3.46 -16.23 9.04
N LYS A 8 -2.90 -15.16 8.46
CA LYS A 8 -2.82 -13.82 9.05
C LYS A 8 -2.94 -12.75 7.95
N GLY A 9 -4.15 -12.20 7.76
CA GLY A 9 -4.43 -11.21 6.70
C GLY A 9 -3.58 -9.95 6.79
N TRP A 10 -3.22 -9.53 8.01
CA TRP A 10 -2.37 -8.37 8.24
C TRP A 10 -0.97 -8.50 7.64
N LYS A 11 -0.44 -9.72 7.47
CA LYS A 11 0.87 -9.91 6.85
C LYS A 11 0.88 -9.45 5.40
N TYR A 12 -0.26 -9.62 4.71
CA TYR A 12 -0.40 -9.18 3.33
C TYR A 12 -0.48 -7.66 3.26
N LEU A 13 -1.28 -7.03 4.13
CA LEU A 13 -1.33 -5.57 4.20
C LEU A 13 0.03 -4.98 4.57
N ILE A 14 0.73 -5.52 5.58
CA ILE A 14 2.10 -5.06 5.89
C ILE A 14 3.05 -5.21 4.70
N TYR A 15 2.97 -6.33 3.99
CA TYR A 15 3.83 -6.57 2.84
C TYR A 15 3.58 -5.56 1.72
N PHE A 16 2.31 -5.34 1.34
CA PHE A 16 1.96 -4.45 0.24
C PHE A 16 2.03 -2.97 0.63
N ASP A 17 1.66 -2.60 1.85
CA ASP A 17 1.57 -1.19 2.25
C ASP A 17 2.89 -0.63 2.79
N PHE A 18 3.80 -1.47 3.25
CA PHE A 18 5.05 -1.03 3.87
C PHE A 18 6.29 -1.69 3.27
N VAL A 19 6.36 -3.03 3.25
CA VAL A 19 7.61 -3.73 2.88
C VAL A 19 7.96 -3.48 1.41
N LEU A 20 7.02 -3.68 0.49
CA LEU A 20 7.28 -3.51 -0.93
C LEU A 20 7.53 -2.04 -1.31
N PRO A 21 6.75 -1.04 -0.83
CA PRO A 21 7.07 0.38 -1.00
C PRO A 21 8.45 0.75 -0.49
N LEU A 22 8.83 0.25 0.70
CA LEU A 22 10.13 0.55 1.30
C LEU A 22 11.27 0.00 0.44
N LEU A 23 11.13 -1.22 -0.08
CA LEU A 23 12.12 -1.79 -1.00
C LEU A 23 12.24 -0.98 -2.29
N LEU A 24 11.11 -0.60 -2.89
CA LEU A 24 11.10 0.24 -4.09
C LEU A 24 11.72 1.62 -3.83
N PHE A 25 11.41 2.22 -2.67
CA PHE A 25 11.99 3.49 -2.24
C PHE A 25 13.51 3.40 -2.10
N ILE A 26 14.01 2.39 -1.37
CA ILE A 26 15.45 2.19 -1.17
C ILE A 26 16.16 2.00 -2.51
N LEU A 27 15.59 1.18 -3.40
CA LEU A 27 16.16 0.96 -4.73
C LEU A 27 16.19 2.25 -5.56
N ALA A 28 15.09 3.00 -5.58
CA ALA A 28 15.01 4.28 -6.29
C ALA A 28 16.00 5.30 -5.74
N TRP A 29 16.11 5.37 -4.40
CA TRP A 29 16.97 6.34 -3.73
C TRP A 29 18.45 6.03 -3.86
N LEU A 30 18.85 4.75 -3.84
CA LEU A 30 20.25 4.33 -3.98
C LEU A 30 20.73 4.37 -5.44
N LEU A 31 19.91 3.85 -6.37
CA LEU A 31 20.33 3.71 -7.77
C LEU A 31 20.13 5.00 -8.58
N LYS A 32 19.36 5.97 -8.06
CA LYS A 32 19.07 7.24 -8.74
C LYS A 32 18.49 7.04 -10.15
N ILE A 33 17.69 5.99 -10.33
CA ILE A 33 17.05 5.67 -11.61
C ILE A 33 15.65 6.28 -11.65
N PRO A 34 15.35 7.23 -12.55
CA PRO A 34 14.03 7.87 -12.65
C PRO A 34 12.86 6.91 -12.79
N GLN A 35 13.06 5.80 -13.49
CA GLN A 35 12.04 4.77 -13.70
C GLN A 35 11.65 4.09 -12.38
N LEU A 36 12.60 3.91 -11.44
CA LEU A 36 12.31 3.35 -10.12
C LEU A 36 11.53 4.34 -9.26
N SER A 37 11.85 5.63 -9.33
CA SER A 37 11.08 6.69 -8.63
C SER A 37 9.63 6.76 -9.13
N ARG A 38 9.43 6.66 -10.46
CA ARG A 38 8.08 6.56 -11.04
C ARG A 38 7.38 5.29 -10.63
N LEU A 39 8.07 4.15 -10.60
CA LEU A 39 7.49 2.87 -10.18
C LEU A 39 7.04 2.92 -8.72
N PHE A 40 7.87 3.44 -7.82
CA PHE A 40 7.51 3.66 -6.41
C PHE A 40 6.30 4.58 -6.29
N HIS A 41 6.30 5.72 -6.98
CA HIS A 41 5.20 6.68 -6.94
C HIS A 41 3.88 6.08 -7.43
N SER A 42 3.90 5.42 -8.59
CA SER A 42 2.74 4.71 -9.13
C SER A 42 2.26 3.62 -8.18
N TYR A 43 3.17 2.87 -7.59
CA TYR A 43 2.82 1.83 -6.63
C TYR A 43 2.09 2.41 -5.41
N LEU A 44 2.59 3.52 -4.85
CA LEU A 44 1.90 4.22 -3.76
C LEU A 44 0.49 4.65 -4.16
N ILE A 45 0.34 5.29 -5.32
CA ILE A 45 -0.94 5.87 -5.76
C ILE A 45 -1.99 4.82 -6.13
N TYR A 46 -1.58 3.71 -6.76
CA TYR A 46 -2.52 2.70 -7.25
C TYR A 46 -2.77 1.57 -6.27
N ILE A 47 -1.74 1.12 -5.54
CA ILE A 47 -1.82 -0.11 -4.73
C ILE A 47 -1.92 0.20 -3.23
N VAL A 48 -1.10 1.12 -2.72
CA VAL A 48 -1.08 1.42 -1.27
C VAL A 48 -2.20 2.35 -0.89
N ASN A 49 -2.52 3.34 -1.72
CA ASN A 49 -3.57 4.31 -1.44
C ASN A 49 -4.94 3.63 -1.34
N PRO A 50 -5.59 3.66 -0.17
CA PRO A 50 -6.94 3.12 -0.04
C PRO A 50 -8.02 4.18 -0.29
N ILE A 51 -7.66 5.43 -0.61
CA ILE A 51 -8.60 6.52 -0.87
C ILE A 51 -8.86 6.61 -2.38
N PRO A 52 -10.05 6.21 -2.86
CA PRO A 52 -10.35 6.23 -4.28
C PRO A 52 -10.47 7.67 -4.79
N HIS A 53 -9.83 7.95 -5.92
CA HIS A 53 -10.02 9.20 -6.66
C HIS A 53 -10.60 8.88 -8.06
N PRO A 54 -11.93 9.03 -8.26
CA PRO A 54 -12.60 8.60 -9.49
C PRO A 54 -12.05 9.26 -10.76
N GLY A 55 -11.61 10.52 -10.68
CA GLY A 55 -11.05 11.24 -11.83
C GLY A 55 -9.71 10.68 -12.34
N GLY A 56 -8.93 10.02 -11.48
CA GLY A 56 -7.63 9.42 -11.82
C GLY A 56 -7.62 7.89 -11.86
N LEU A 57 -8.74 7.25 -11.51
CA LEU A 57 -8.86 5.79 -11.29
C LEU A 57 -7.79 5.25 -10.31
N THR A 58 -7.34 6.08 -9.38
CA THR A 58 -6.33 5.74 -8.38
C THR A 58 -6.99 5.31 -7.07
N GLY A 59 -6.25 4.54 -6.25
CA GLY A 59 -6.70 4.06 -4.94
C GLY A 59 -7.83 3.02 -4.92
N ILE A 60 -8.43 2.69 -6.07
CA ILE A 60 -9.48 1.66 -6.16
C ILE A 60 -8.93 0.28 -5.78
N ILE A 61 -7.74 -0.07 -6.28
CA ILE A 61 -7.12 -1.38 -6.00
C ILE A 61 -6.75 -1.47 -4.53
N GLY A 62 -6.13 -0.43 -3.97
CA GLY A 62 -5.81 -0.36 -2.54
C GLY A 62 -7.06 -0.50 -1.66
N LEU A 63 -8.14 0.21 -1.99
CA LEU A 63 -9.41 0.11 -1.26
C LEU A 63 -9.98 -1.31 -1.30
N VAL A 64 -10.06 -1.91 -2.49
CA VAL A 64 -10.59 -3.28 -2.69
C VAL A 64 -9.74 -4.30 -1.93
N MET A 65 -8.41 -4.14 -1.93
CA MET A 65 -7.52 -5.01 -1.16
C MET A 65 -7.83 -4.92 0.34
N HIS A 66 -7.89 -3.72 0.89
CA HIS A 66 -8.15 -3.50 2.32
C HIS A 66 -9.53 -4.01 2.74
N ILE A 67 -10.60 -3.61 2.02
CA ILE A 67 -11.96 -4.08 2.28
C ILE A 67 -12.06 -5.59 2.12
N GLY A 68 -11.44 -6.16 1.09
CA GLY A 68 -11.46 -7.59 0.80
C GLY A 68 -10.83 -8.40 1.93
N VAL A 69 -9.63 -8.01 2.40
CA VAL A 69 -8.95 -8.69 3.50
C VAL A 69 -9.73 -8.58 4.81
N ILE A 70 -10.23 -7.39 5.15
CA ILE A 70 -11.01 -7.17 6.38
C ILE A 70 -12.31 -7.98 6.35
N SER A 71 -13.06 -7.90 5.24
CA SER A 71 -14.33 -8.61 5.06
C SER A 71 -14.14 -10.12 5.12
N TYR A 72 -13.09 -10.64 4.50
CA TYR A 72 -12.73 -12.06 4.57
C TYR A 72 -12.45 -12.52 6.01
N LEU A 73 -11.71 -11.72 6.79
CA LEU A 73 -11.40 -12.05 8.19
C LEU A 73 -12.63 -11.97 9.09
N LEU A 74 -13.52 -10.99 8.86
CA LEU A 74 -14.81 -10.89 9.55
C LEU A 74 -15.69 -12.11 9.26
N PHE A 75 -15.77 -12.55 8.00
CA PHE A 75 -16.48 -13.77 7.60
C PHE A 75 -15.91 -15.02 8.29
N LYS A 76 -14.59 -15.11 8.43
CA LYS A 76 -13.91 -16.18 9.18
C LYS A 76 -13.95 -16.01 10.70
N LYS A 77 -14.66 -15.00 11.22
CA LYS A 77 -14.77 -14.66 12.65
C LYS A 77 -13.41 -14.43 13.33
N LYS A 78 -12.39 -14.00 12.57
CA LYS A 78 -11.05 -13.68 13.07
C LYS A 78 -10.97 -12.21 13.48
N TYR A 79 -11.76 -11.80 14.48
CA TYR A 79 -11.95 -10.39 14.84
C TYR A 79 -10.66 -9.67 15.25
N ARG A 80 -9.73 -10.34 15.95
CA ARG A 80 -8.44 -9.76 16.32
C ARG A 80 -7.60 -9.40 15.10
N ASP A 81 -7.53 -10.30 14.12
CA ASP A 81 -6.80 -10.04 12.88
C ASP A 81 -7.52 -8.97 12.04
N ALA A 82 -8.85 -8.97 12.02
CA ALA A 82 -9.65 -7.97 11.31
C ALA A 82 -9.43 -6.56 11.89
N ALA A 83 -9.46 -6.42 13.22
CA ALA A 83 -9.18 -5.16 13.90
C ALA A 83 -7.78 -4.63 13.57
N LEU A 84 -6.77 -5.49 13.57
CA LEU A 84 -5.41 -5.10 13.20
C LEU A 84 -5.31 -4.68 11.72
N CYS A 85 -6.02 -5.36 10.82
CA CYS A 85 -6.10 -4.95 9.42
C CYS A 85 -6.83 -3.60 9.24
N SER A 86 -7.88 -3.34 10.02
CA SER A 86 -8.56 -2.05 10.02
C SER A 86 -7.66 -0.92 10.50
N ILE A 87 -6.83 -1.14 11.51
CA ILE A 87 -5.83 -0.16 11.96
C ILE A 87 -4.82 0.12 10.83
N ILE A 88 -4.32 -0.91 10.16
CA ILE A 88 -3.41 -0.73 9.02
C ILE A 88 -4.08 0.09 7.91
N ALA A 89 -5.33 -0.23 7.57
CA ALA A 89 -6.10 0.51 6.57
C ALA A 89 -6.25 2.00 6.92
N LEU A 90 -6.55 2.30 8.20
CA LEU A 90 -6.68 3.67 8.68
C LEU A 90 -5.35 4.42 8.65
N LEU A 91 -4.23 3.75 8.98
CA LEU A 91 -2.89 4.34 8.88
C LEU A 91 -2.51 4.62 7.43
N ALA A 92 -2.79 3.69 6.51
CA ALA A 92 -2.59 3.90 5.08
C ALA A 92 -3.45 5.06 4.57
N ALA A 93 -4.73 5.12 4.94
CA ALA A 93 -5.60 6.24 4.58
C ALA A 93 -5.08 7.57 5.14
N ALA A 94 -4.70 7.62 6.42
CA ALA A 94 -4.14 8.82 7.03
C ALA A 94 -2.86 9.28 6.33
N PHE A 95 -1.98 8.35 5.94
CA PHE A 95 -0.76 8.65 5.21
C PHE A 95 -1.02 9.41 3.90
N PHE A 96 -2.05 9.03 3.13
CA PHE A 96 -2.45 9.75 1.91
C PHE A 96 -3.29 10.99 2.19
N PHE A 97 -4.15 10.96 3.22
CA PHE A 97 -4.98 12.10 3.59
C PHE A 97 -4.14 13.31 4.04
N PHE A 98 -3.06 13.07 4.77
CA PHE A 98 -2.10 14.10 5.18
C PHE A 98 -0.99 14.34 4.16
N GLU A 99 -1.10 13.79 2.95
CA GLU A 99 -0.15 14.03 1.86
C GLU A 99 1.31 13.65 2.19
N LEU A 100 1.51 12.75 3.16
CA LEU A 100 2.84 12.31 3.60
C LEU A 100 3.61 11.59 2.49
N ASN A 101 2.88 10.99 1.54
CA ASN A 101 3.44 10.43 0.32
C ASN A 101 4.28 11.47 -0.44
N TYR A 102 3.82 12.71 -0.55
CA TYR A 102 4.56 13.77 -1.26
C TYR A 102 5.81 14.23 -0.51
N ILE A 103 5.85 14.08 0.81
CA ILE A 103 7.07 14.33 1.60
C ILE A 103 8.12 13.25 1.32
N ILE A 104 7.72 11.97 1.31
CA ILE A 104 8.63 10.84 1.09
C ILE A 104 9.19 10.83 -0.33
N ILE A 105 8.47 11.36 -1.31
CA ILE A 105 8.89 11.35 -2.71
C ILE A 105 10.00 12.39 -3.00
N LYS A 106 10.07 13.50 -2.25
CA LYS A 106 11.05 14.59 -2.45
C LYS A 106 12.52 14.16 -2.65
N PRO A 107 13.09 13.22 -1.87
CA PRO A 107 14.48 12.79 -2.05
C PRO A 107 14.75 11.93 -3.30
N LEU A 108 13.72 11.54 -4.05
CA LEU A 108 13.85 10.69 -5.22
C LEU A 108 14.06 11.51 -6.49
N GLU A 109 14.89 11.00 -7.40
CA GLU A 109 15.10 11.63 -8.71
C GLU A 109 13.99 11.24 -9.66
N PHE A 110 13.24 12.22 -10.12
CA PHE A 110 12.37 12.09 -11.29
C PHE A 110 13.14 12.65 -12.46
N ALA A 111 13.03 12.02 -13.64
CA ALA A 111 13.66 12.58 -14.82
C ALA A 111 13.09 13.99 -15.02
N ASN A 112 13.96 14.99 -14.90
CA ASN A 112 13.66 16.33 -15.39
C ASN A 112 13.35 16.16 -16.88
N LEU A 113 12.11 16.45 -17.26
CA LEU A 113 11.77 16.69 -18.66
C LEU A 113 12.45 17.98 -19.12
#